data_AF-A0A924BWN3-F1
#
_entry.id   AF-A0A924BWN3-F1
#
_cell.length_a   1.000
_cell.length_b   1.000
_cell.length_c   1.000
_cell.angle_alpha   90.00
_cell.angle_beta   90.00
_cell.angle_gamma   90.00
#
_symmetry.space_group_name_H-M   'P 1'
#
loop_
_entity.id
_entity.type
_entity.pdbx_description
1 polymer ?
#
loop_
_entity_poly.entity_id
_entity_poly.type
_entity_poly.pdbx_seq_one_letter_code
_entity_poly.pdbx_strand_id
1 'polypeptide(L)'
;MHAELDTIDRALIELLSRRFALMRKPAHFACADDLSDESWHRQLILTARKLAFEQNVPVGLVADMWDRLTDASIALQRQAHARLRVIGD
;
A
#
# COMPACT_ATOMS: atom_id res chain seq x y z
N MET A 1 23.85 -7.75 14.40
CA MET A 1 22.63 -7.92 13.58
C MET A 1 21.73 -8.87 14.34
N HIS A 2 20.50 -8.45 14.68
CA HIS A 2 19.59 -9.25 15.50
C HIS A 2 18.77 -10.14 14.58
N ALA A 3 19.09 -11.44 14.52
CA ALA A 3 18.50 -12.38 13.55
C ALA A 3 16.96 -12.41 13.56
N GLU A 4 16.35 -12.17 14.72
CA GLU A 4 14.89 -12.09 14.87
C GLU A 4 14.31 -10.83 14.20
N LEU A 5 14.95 -9.66 14.41
CA LEU A 5 14.56 -8.42 13.72
C LEU A 5 14.74 -8.56 12.21
N ASP A 6 15.85 -9.15 11.76
CA ASP A 6 16.07 -9.38 10.32
C ASP A 6 14.98 -10.27 9.70
N THR A 7 14.46 -11.23 10.47
CA THR A 7 13.38 -12.12 10.02
C THR A 7 12.07 -11.35 9.87
N ILE A 8 11.75 -10.48 10.83
CA ILE A 8 10.58 -9.60 10.77
C ILE A 8 10.71 -8.64 9.57
N ASP A 9 11.87 -8.01 9.39
CA ASP A 9 12.11 -7.07 8.31
C ASP A 9 11.95 -7.73 6.93
N ARG A 10 12.46 -8.95 6.75
CA ARG A 10 12.24 -9.72 5.52
C ARG A 10 10.77 -10.05 5.31
N ALA A 11 10.04 -10.42 6.36
CA ALA A 11 8.61 -10.70 6.26
C ALA A 11 7.81 -9.44 5.86
N LEU A 12 8.19 -8.26 6.35
CA LEU A 12 7.60 -7.00 5.94
C LEU A 12 7.80 -6.74 4.44
N ILE A 13 9.02 -6.96 3.92
CA ILE A 13 9.31 -6.81 2.48
C ILE A 13 8.51 -7.81 1.63
N GLU A 14 8.39 -9.06 2.09
CA GLU A 14 7.58 -10.09 1.41
C GLU A 14 6.09 -9.68 1.30
N LEU A 15 5.53 -9.17 2.40
CA LEU A 15 4.15 -8.67 2.43
C LEU A 15 3.94 -7.48 1.50
N LEU A 16 4.89 -6.53 1.47
CA LEU A 16 4.86 -5.40 0.55
C LEU A 16 4.91 -5.87 -0.91
N SER A 17 5.82 -6.80 -1.24
CA SER A 17 5.94 -7.39 -2.57
C SER A 17 4.61 -7.99 -3.06
N ARG A 18 3.95 -8.79 -2.20
CA ARG A 18 2.64 -9.39 -2.49
C ARG A 18 1.56 -8.33 -2.70
N ARG A 19 1.50 -7.31 -1.85
CA ARG A 19 0.55 -6.20 -1.97
C ARG A 19 0.69 -5.50 -3.32
N PHE A 20 1.91 -5.13 -3.72
CA PHE A 20 2.14 -4.46 -5.00
C PHE A 20 1.99 -5.38 -6.22
N ALA A 21 2.17 -6.70 -6.08
CA ALA A 21 1.86 -7.66 -7.14
C ALA A 21 0.35 -7.72 -7.43
N LEU A 22 -0.50 -7.66 -6.40
CA LEU A 22 -1.95 -7.61 -6.57
C LEU A 22 -2.39 -6.33 -7.28
N MET A 23 -1.82 -5.18 -6.90
CA MET A 23 -2.14 -3.87 -7.49
C MET A 23 -1.77 -3.73 -8.98
N ARG A 24 -0.85 -4.57 -9.49
CA ARG A 24 -0.48 -4.60 -10.92
C ARG A 24 -1.47 -5.38 -11.79
N LYS A 25 -2.40 -6.13 -11.22
CA LYS A 25 -3.33 -6.98 -11.98
C LYS A 25 -4.44 -6.15 -12.63
N PRO A 26 -4.78 -6.39 -13.92
CA PRO A 26 -5.76 -5.56 -14.62
C PRO A 26 -7.15 -5.46 -14.01
N ALA A 27 -7.60 -6.53 -13.35
CA ALA A 27 -8.86 -6.56 -12.62
C ALA A 27 -8.97 -5.50 -11.50
N HIS A 28 -7.86 -4.91 -11.07
CA HIS A 28 -7.83 -3.89 -10.02
C HIS A 28 -7.69 -2.47 -10.57
N PHE A 29 -7.58 -2.25 -11.89
CA PHE A 29 -7.43 -0.90 -12.44
C PHE A 29 -8.66 -0.02 -12.22
N ALA A 30 -9.87 -0.60 -12.17
CA ALA A 30 -11.09 0.12 -11.82
C ALA A 30 -11.08 0.66 -10.37
N CYS A 31 -10.25 0.10 -9.48
CA CYS A 31 -10.05 0.60 -8.12
C CYS A 31 -9.14 1.85 -8.07
N ALA A 32 -8.48 2.24 -9.17
CA ALA A 32 -7.56 3.39 -9.17
C ALA A 32 -8.24 4.69 -8.77
N ASP A 33 -9.46 4.90 -9.27
CA ASP A 33 -10.23 6.10 -9.01
C ASP A 33 -10.74 6.10 -7.55
N ASP A 34 -11.15 4.94 -7.03
CA ASP A 34 -11.51 4.75 -5.61
C ASP A 34 -10.33 4.98 -4.66
N LEU A 35 -9.11 4.60 -5.06
CA LEU A 35 -7.89 4.83 -4.26
C LEU A 35 -7.48 6.29 -4.22
N SER A 36 -7.90 7.09 -5.21
CA SER A 36 -7.67 8.53 -5.26
C SER A 36 -8.72 9.35 -4.49
N ASP A 37 -9.80 8.70 -4.05
CA ASP A 37 -10.79 9.32 -3.18
C ASP A 37 -10.16 9.59 -1.79
N GLU A 38 -10.10 10.87 -1.45
CA GLU A 38 -9.55 11.36 -0.19
C GLU A 38 -10.30 10.77 1.03
N SER A 39 -11.59 10.45 0.91
CA SER A 39 -12.38 9.80 1.96
C SER A 39 -11.97 8.34 2.17
N TRP A 40 -11.71 7.61 1.09
CA TRP A 40 -11.21 6.24 1.15
C TRP A 40 -9.81 6.20 1.78
N HIS A 41 -8.92 7.12 1.37
CA HIS A 41 -7.58 7.20 1.93
C HIS A 41 -7.61 7.48 3.44
N ARG A 42 -8.44 8.43 3.88
CA ARG A 42 -8.67 8.71 5.31
C ARG A 42 -9.15 7.48 6.07
N GLN A 43 -10.12 6.74 5.53
CA GLN A 43 -10.64 5.51 6.17
C GLN A 43 -9.57 4.42 6.30
N LEU A 44 -8.72 4.25 5.27
CA LEU A 44 -7.63 3.29 5.30
C LEU A 44 -6.62 3.62 6.41
N ILE A 45 -6.21 4.89 6.52
CA ILE A 45 -5.29 5.36 7.56
C ILE A 45 -5.94 5.22 8.95
N LEU A 46 -7.21 5.57 9.12
CA LEU A 46 -7.92 5.41 10.40
C LEU A 46 -7.96 3.95 10.85
N THR A 47 -8.20 3.02 9.92
CA THR A 47 -8.18 1.58 10.20
C THR A 47 -6.78 1.12 10.63
N ALA A 48 -5.73 1.54 9.90
CA ALA A 48 -4.35 1.22 10.25
C ALA A 48 -3.95 1.78 11.63
N ARG A 49 -4.36 3.00 11.95
CA ARG A 49 -4.14 3.63 13.26
C ARG A 49 -4.80 2.86 14.40
N LYS A 50 -6.03 2.38 14.20
CA LYS A 50 -6.75 1.57 15.19
C LYS A 50 -6.00 0.26 15.47
N LEU A 51 -5.59 -0.45 14.41
CA LEU A 51 -4.83 -1.70 14.54
C LEU A 51 -3.48 -1.48 15.22
N ALA A 52 -2.78 -0.38 14.91
CA ALA A 52 -1.52 -0.03 15.56
C ALA A 52 -1.71 0.17 17.06
N PHE A 53 -2.76 0.89 17.45
CA PHE A 53 -3.10 1.12 18.86
C PHE A 53 -3.38 -0.20 19.60
N GLU A 54 -4.19 -1.09 19.02
CA GLU A 54 -4.52 -2.39 19.60
C GLU A 54 -3.29 -3.29 19.79
N GLN A 55 -2.26 -3.12 18.95
CA GLN A 55 -1.03 -3.92 18.97
C GLN A 55 0.15 -3.24 19.68
N ASN A 56 -0.07 -2.10 20.34
CA ASN A 56 0.99 -1.29 20.98
C ASN A 56 2.11 -0.84 20.02
N VAL A 57 1.79 -0.65 18.74
CA VAL A 57 2.70 -0.09 17.75
C VAL A 57 2.52 1.44 17.72
N PRO A 58 3.60 2.25 17.59
CA PRO A 58 3.48 3.71 17.55
C PRO A 58 2.53 4.17 16.43
N VAL A 59 1.38 4.73 16.83
CA VAL A 59 0.29 5.10 15.92
C VAL A 59 0.73 6.14 14.89
N GLY A 60 1.58 7.10 15.29
CA GLY A 60 2.13 8.12 14.40
C GLY A 60 2.99 7.50 13.28
N LEU A 61 3.87 6.57 13.65
CA LEU A 61 4.69 5.84 12.67
C LEU A 61 3.83 5.08 11.67
N VAL A 62 2.80 4.38 12.14
CA VAL A 62 1.90 3.63 11.26
C VAL A 62 1.14 4.56 10.33
N ALA A 63 0.64 5.70 10.82
CA ALA A 63 -0.05 6.68 9.99
C ALA A 63 0.85 7.18 8.85
N ASP A 64 2.08 7.63 9.17
CA ASP A 64 3.03 8.15 8.18
C ASP A 64 3.46 7.09 7.17
N MET A 65 3.65 5.85 7.63
CA MET A 65 4.01 4.74 6.75
C MET A 65 2.85 4.38 5.81
N TRP A 66 1.61 4.39 6.30
CA TRP A 66 0.43 4.03 5.50
C TRP A 66 0.11 5.08 4.44
N ASP A 67 0.30 6.35 4.76
CA ASP A 67 0.16 7.48 3.83
C ASP A 67 1.14 7.30 2.64
N ARG A 68 2.43 7.15 2.94
CA ARG A 68 3.47 6.90 1.93
C ARG A 68 3.24 5.62 1.11
N LEU A 69 2.79 4.55 1.77
CA LEU A 69 2.49 3.28 1.10
C LEU A 69 1.34 3.44 0.11
N THR A 70 0.31 4.20 0.47
CA THR A 70 -0.87 4.43 -0.39
C THR A 70 -0.50 5.28 -1.59
N ASP A 71 0.25 6.37 -1.39
CA ASP A 71 0.77 7.20 -2.48
C ASP A 71 1.59 6.38 -3.48
N ALA A 72 2.50 5.53 -2.99
CA ALA A 72 3.29 4.64 -3.84
C ALA A 72 2.41 3.63 -4.62
N SER A 73 1.28 3.22 -4.04
CA SER A 73 0.32 2.31 -4.68
C SER A 73 -0.39 2.96 -5.85
N ILE A 74 -0.89 4.18 -5.64
CA ILE A 74 -1.55 4.98 -6.66
C ILE A 74 -0.57 5.28 -7.81
N ALA A 75 0.67 5.67 -7.47
CA ALA A 75 1.70 5.93 -8.47
C ALA A 75 2.01 4.69 -9.33
N LEU A 76 2.19 3.51 -8.72
CA LEU A 76 2.42 2.27 -9.45
C LEU A 76 1.24 1.92 -10.36
N GLN A 77 0.02 2.07 -9.86
CA GLN A 77 -1.18 1.75 -10.61
C GLN A 77 -1.37 2.68 -11.82
N ARG A 78 -1.13 4.00 -11.64
CA ARG A 78 -1.13 4.97 -12.74
C ARG A 78 -0.11 4.60 -13.82
N GLN A 79 1.10 4.20 -13.43
CA GLN A 79 2.14 3.75 -14.37
C GLN A 79 1.72 2.48 -15.12
N ALA A 80 1.15 1.50 -14.41
CA ALA A 80 0.68 0.26 -15.02
C ALA A 80 -0.45 0.51 -16.03
N HIS A 81 -1.41 1.38 -15.69
CA HIS A 81 -2.50 1.76 -16.59
C HIS A 81 -1.99 2.51 -17.84
N ALA A 82 -1.04 3.44 -17.66
CA ALA A 82 -0.42 4.16 -18.78
C ALA A 82 0.25 3.21 -19.78
N ARG A 83 0.97 2.18 -19.30
CA ARG A 83 1.64 1.18 -20.18
C ARG A 83 0.64 0.38 -21.02
N LEU A 84 -0.53 0.05 -20.48
CA LEU A 84 -1.53 -0.73 -21.21
C LEU A 84 -2.21 0.10 -22.30
N ARG A 85 -2.43 1.39 -22.07
CA ARG A 85 -2.98 2.30 -23.09
C ARG A 85 -2.05 2.44 -24.29
N VAL A 86 -0.73 2.48 -24.05
CA VAL A 86 0.29 2.55 -25.13
C VAL A 86 0.36 1.28 -25.98
N ILE A 87 0.00 0.10 -25.44
CA ILE A 87 0.03 -1.17 -26.20
C ILE A 87 -1.27 -1.40 -26.98
N GLY A 88 -2.37 -0.74 -26.60
CA GLY A 88 -3.67 -0.87 -27.24
C GLY A 88 -3.95 0.10 -28.39
N ASP A 89 -3.10 1.12 -28.56
CA ASP A 89 -3.10 2.09 -29.67
C ASP A 89 -2.12 1.65 -30.78
#